data_AF-A0AAD5QFT6-F1
#
_entry.id   AF-A0AAD5QFT6-F1
#
_cell.length_a   1.000
_cell.length_b   1.000
_cell.length_c   1.000
_cell.angle_alpha   90.00
_cell.angle_beta   90.00
_cell.angle_gamma   90.00
#
_symmetry.space_group_name_H-M   'P 1'
#
loop_
_entity.id
_entity.type
_entity.pdbx_description
1 polymer ?
#
loop_
_entity_poly.entity_id
_entity_poly.type
_entity_poly.pdbx_seq_one_letter_code
_entity_poly.pdbx_strand_id
1 'polypeptide(L)'
;MNQSEIIIMLKSGLGIRVQESYGMLDVMVSLPPSYNTTCKPGVTASSSINSVDGTRRCYTTQGLLGVYNNDPNDDLTSVTGQVTRSTGDTFNAGATQMIYEQFGSTWRVDGRNERIGPVLFSEQFKSIYNPLLFASANYYPMFWPQYLDLNASRIFTMEEVISTCQGIPQCEYDYIMTGRREIGLTTLRKQNNFLAIQRSGSKQLISCGPLLKKEGVIKTPPSANYLEGDKVTFSCKPKYYIHGDIERTCHNGTWSPGWWAWCR
;
A
#
# COMPACT_ATOMS: atom_id res chain seq x y z
N MET A 1 -13.95 0.23 22.06
CA MET A 1 -13.58 0.12 20.63
C MET A 1 -12.72 1.33 20.29
N ASN A 2 -11.55 1.14 19.71
CA ASN A 2 -10.73 2.27 19.25
C ASN A 2 -11.47 2.92 18.07
N GLN A 3 -12.02 4.12 18.26
CA GLN A 3 -12.79 4.82 17.24
C GLN A 3 -11.90 5.51 16.18
N SER A 4 -10.57 5.44 16.34
CA SER A 4 -9.59 6.04 15.43
C SER A 4 -9.15 5.10 14.30
N GLU A 5 -9.79 3.94 14.10
CA GLU A 5 -9.40 2.98 13.07
C GLU A 5 -10.61 2.37 12.36
N ILE A 6 -10.56 2.36 11.03
CA ILE A 6 -11.53 1.74 10.14
C ILE A 6 -10.78 0.76 9.23
N ILE A 7 -11.26 -0.48 9.17
CA ILE A 7 -10.74 -1.50 8.26
C ILE A 7 -11.89 -1.96 7.36
N ILE A 8 -11.71 -1.77 6.06
CA ILE A 8 -12.63 -2.20 5.01
C ILE A 8 -11.97 -3.35 4.28
N MET A 9 -12.58 -4.54 4.34
CA MET A 9 -12.15 -5.71 3.57
C MET A 9 -13.24 -6.05 2.55
N LEU A 10 -12.89 -6.02 1.26
CA LEU A 10 -13.78 -6.43 0.18
C LEU A 10 -13.67 -7.94 -0.05
N LYS A 11 -14.76 -8.55 -0.54
CA LYS A 11 -14.79 -9.98 -0.91
C LYS A 11 -13.73 -10.37 -1.96
N SER A 12 -13.26 -9.39 -2.72
CA SER A 12 -12.19 -9.58 -3.70
C SER A 12 -10.78 -9.70 -3.10
N GLY A 13 -10.65 -9.53 -1.79
CA GLY A 13 -9.36 -9.50 -1.09
C GLY A 13 -8.68 -8.12 -1.06
N LEU A 14 -9.29 -7.10 -1.68
CA LEU A 14 -8.85 -5.71 -1.51
C LEU A 14 -9.13 -5.24 -0.08
N GLY A 15 -8.13 -4.62 0.54
CA GLY A 15 -8.25 -4.06 1.89
C GLY A 15 -7.90 -2.59 1.92
N ILE A 16 -8.70 -1.78 2.62
CA ILE A 16 -8.40 -0.39 2.95
C ILE A 16 -8.37 -0.27 4.47
N ARG A 17 -7.28 0.26 5.00
CA ARG A 17 -7.16 0.61 6.42
C ARG A 17 -7.00 2.11 6.52
N VAL A 18 -7.87 2.75 7.28
CA VAL A 18 -7.80 4.17 7.61
C VAL A 18 -7.59 4.29 9.11
N GLN A 19 -6.53 4.96 9.52
CA GLN A 19 -6.23 5.23 10.91
C GLN A 19 -6.04 6.73 11.12
N GLU A 20 -6.77 7.31 12.06
CA GLU A 20 -6.57 8.70 12.48
C GLU A 20 -5.49 8.75 13.58
N SER A 21 -4.63 9.77 13.50
CA SER A 21 -3.64 10.06 14.53
C SER A 21 -3.31 11.56 14.52
N TYR A 22 -3.73 12.27 15.59
CA TYR A 22 -3.49 13.70 15.78
C TYR A 22 -4.04 14.59 14.64
N GLY A 23 -5.21 14.26 14.11
CA GLY A 23 -5.87 14.98 13.01
C GLY A 23 -5.37 14.60 11.61
N MET A 24 -4.39 13.71 11.51
CA MET A 24 -3.90 13.16 10.24
C MET A 24 -4.55 11.80 9.96
N LEU A 25 -4.85 11.55 8.69
CA LEU A 25 -5.37 10.26 8.22
C LEU A 25 -4.26 9.45 7.56
N ASP A 26 -3.95 8.30 8.15
CA ASP A 26 -3.09 7.27 7.57
C ASP A 26 -3.96 6.28 6.80
N VAL A 27 -3.76 6.21 5.48
CA VAL A 27 -4.53 5.33 4.60
C VAL A 27 -3.59 4.32 3.95
N MET A 28 -3.83 3.04 4.25
CA MET A 28 -3.14 1.92 3.62
C MET A 28 -4.11 1.16 2.73
N VAL A 29 -3.73 0.99 1.46
CA VAL A 29 -4.46 0.16 0.50
C VAL A 29 -3.64 -1.09 0.21
N SER A 30 -4.32 -2.23 0.20
CA SER A 30 -3.73 -3.54 -0.11
C SER A 30 -4.48 -4.17 -1.28
N LEU A 31 -3.71 -4.56 -2.30
CA LEU A 31 -4.22 -5.19 -3.51
C LEU A 31 -3.66 -6.62 -3.61
N PRO A 32 -4.51 -7.63 -3.84
CA PRO A 32 -4.02 -8.99 -4.07
C PRO A 32 -3.34 -9.10 -5.45
N PRO A 33 -2.41 -10.05 -5.65
CA PRO A 33 -1.68 -10.23 -6.92
C PRO A 33 -2.58 -10.45 -8.15
N SER A 34 -3.83 -10.90 -7.95
CA SER A 34 -4.83 -11.04 -9.01
C SER A 34 -5.26 -9.72 -9.66
N TYR A 35 -4.98 -8.58 -9.01
CA TYR A 35 -5.23 -7.24 -9.56
C TYR A 35 -4.07 -6.70 -10.38
N ASN A 36 -3.00 -7.48 -10.57
CA ASN A 36 -1.89 -7.08 -11.42
C ASN A 36 -2.41 -6.82 -12.85
N THR A 37 -1.89 -5.77 -13.50
CA THR A 37 -2.31 -5.40 -14.84
C THR A 37 -2.17 -6.58 -15.80
N THR A 38 -3.20 -6.82 -16.59
CA THR A 38 -3.16 -7.77 -17.71
C THR A 38 -3.18 -7.05 -19.05
N CYS A 39 -3.16 -5.72 -19.05
CA CYS A 39 -3.21 -4.90 -20.25
C CYS A 39 -1.88 -4.94 -21.00
N LYS A 40 -1.94 -5.34 -22.27
CA LYS A 40 -0.82 -5.23 -23.20
C LYS A 40 -0.89 -3.89 -23.94
N PRO A 41 0.25 -3.35 -24.41
CA PRO A 41 0.26 -2.16 -25.27
C PRO A 41 -0.71 -2.33 -26.44
N GLY A 42 -1.58 -1.34 -26.68
CA GLY A 42 -2.59 -1.35 -27.74
C GLY A 42 -3.95 -1.97 -27.36
N VAL A 43 -4.13 -2.44 -26.12
CA VAL A 43 -5.43 -2.92 -25.61
C VAL A 43 -6.02 -1.88 -24.66
N THR A 44 -7.25 -1.42 -24.94
CA THR A 44 -7.94 -0.43 -24.10
C THR A 44 -8.44 -1.08 -22.81
N ALA A 45 -8.01 -0.55 -21.66
CA ALA A 45 -8.54 -0.96 -20.36
C ALA A 45 -10.03 -0.63 -20.26
N SER A 46 -10.83 -1.52 -19.66
CA SER A 46 -12.27 -1.33 -19.47
C SER A 46 -12.67 -1.61 -18.02
N SER A 47 -13.57 -0.79 -17.48
CA SER A 47 -14.11 -0.89 -16.12
C SER A 47 -15.37 -1.78 -16.01
N SER A 48 -15.94 -2.24 -17.14
CA SER A 48 -17.19 -3.01 -17.16
C SER A 48 -16.95 -4.51 -17.32
N ILE A 49 -17.73 -5.36 -16.66
CA ILE A 49 -17.59 -6.84 -16.67
C ILE A 49 -18.19 -7.51 -17.92
N ASN A 50 -18.99 -6.80 -18.73
CA ASN A 50 -19.61 -7.34 -19.95
C ASN A 50 -19.35 -6.45 -21.18
N SER A 51 -18.69 -6.97 -22.23
CA SER A 51 -18.75 -6.38 -23.57
C SER A 51 -19.54 -7.36 -24.40
N VAL A 52 -20.55 -6.84 -25.07
CA VAL A 52 -21.46 -7.61 -25.92
C VAL A 52 -20.73 -8.13 -27.17
N ASP A 53 -19.50 -7.66 -27.41
CA ASP A 53 -18.82 -7.70 -28.71
C ASP A 53 -17.59 -8.62 -28.79
N GLY A 54 -17.34 -9.45 -27.76
CA GLY A 54 -16.21 -10.41 -27.78
C GLY A 54 -14.81 -9.79 -27.75
N THR A 55 -14.70 -8.47 -27.55
CA THR A 55 -13.43 -7.74 -27.47
C THR A 55 -12.59 -8.16 -26.26
N ARG A 56 -11.30 -8.40 -26.49
CA ARG A 56 -10.34 -8.84 -25.47
C ARG A 56 -10.19 -7.76 -24.40
N ARG A 57 -10.74 -8.02 -23.21
CA ARG A 57 -10.66 -7.13 -22.04
C ARG A 57 -9.35 -7.32 -21.30
N CYS A 58 -8.87 -6.24 -20.70
CA CYS A 58 -7.74 -6.27 -19.80
C CYS A 58 -8.02 -5.41 -18.57
N TYR A 59 -7.52 -5.85 -17.42
CA TYR A 59 -7.63 -5.11 -16.17
C TYR A 59 -6.34 -4.33 -15.96
N THR A 60 -6.48 -3.10 -15.49
CA THR A 60 -5.35 -2.30 -15.01
C THR A 60 -5.84 -1.45 -13.86
N THR A 61 -5.03 -1.28 -12.82
CA THR A 61 -5.31 -0.28 -11.80
C THR A 61 -5.01 1.11 -12.36
N GLN A 62 -5.75 2.09 -11.89
CA GLN A 62 -5.58 3.50 -12.25
C GLN A 62 -5.90 4.35 -11.02
N GLY A 63 -5.27 5.51 -10.91
CA GLY A 63 -5.47 6.44 -9.79
C GLY A 63 -4.16 6.93 -9.20
N LEU A 64 -4.26 7.56 -8.03
CA LEU A 64 -3.11 8.12 -7.31
C LEU A 64 -2.09 7.07 -6.82
N LEU A 65 -2.47 5.79 -6.79
CA LEU A 65 -1.58 4.68 -6.41
C LEU A 65 -0.89 4.02 -7.61
N GLY A 66 -1.09 4.55 -8.83
CA GLY A 66 -0.41 4.07 -10.03
C GLY A 66 -0.93 2.76 -10.60
N VAL A 67 -0.09 2.17 -11.47
CA VAL A 67 -0.41 0.95 -12.22
C VAL A 67 0.25 -0.23 -11.51
N TYR A 68 -0.56 -1.20 -11.10
CA TYR A 68 -0.08 -2.34 -10.34
C TYR A 68 0.51 -3.38 -11.29
N ASN A 69 1.76 -3.19 -11.70
CA ASN A 69 2.45 -4.04 -12.67
C ASN A 69 3.96 -4.21 -12.41
N ASN A 70 4.46 -3.69 -11.29
CA ASN A 70 5.88 -3.61 -10.93
C ASN A 70 6.74 -2.75 -11.89
N ASP A 71 6.14 -1.93 -12.74
CA ASP A 71 6.84 -0.95 -13.57
C ASP A 71 6.70 0.45 -12.95
N PRO A 72 7.75 1.00 -12.31
CA PRO A 72 7.66 2.34 -11.72
C PRO A 72 7.54 3.47 -12.77
N ASN A 73 7.74 3.18 -14.06
CA ASN A 73 7.74 4.20 -15.11
C ASN A 73 6.34 4.64 -15.54
N ASP A 74 5.29 3.89 -15.21
CA ASP A 74 3.90 4.22 -15.54
C ASP A 74 3.01 4.48 -14.31
N ASP A 75 3.58 4.49 -13.10
CA ASP A 75 2.85 4.80 -11.87
C ASP A 75 2.26 6.23 -11.87
N LEU A 76 2.96 7.18 -12.48
CA LEU A 76 2.51 8.57 -12.60
C LEU A 76 1.74 8.81 -13.90
N THR A 77 0.77 7.92 -14.19
CA THR A 77 -0.12 8.05 -15.34
C THR A 77 -1.35 8.89 -14.98
N SER A 78 -1.59 9.97 -15.73
CA SER A 78 -2.74 10.85 -15.56
C SER A 78 -4.05 10.18 -15.99
N VAL A 79 -5.19 10.81 -15.65
CA VAL A 79 -6.51 10.36 -16.11
C VAL A 79 -6.65 10.32 -17.64
N THR A 80 -5.84 11.09 -18.38
CA THR A 80 -5.83 11.10 -19.86
C THR A 80 -4.89 10.05 -20.45
N GLY A 81 -4.12 9.33 -19.62
CA GLY A 81 -3.12 8.35 -20.07
C GLY A 81 -1.74 8.96 -20.35
N GLN A 82 -1.53 10.23 -20.01
CA GLN A 82 -0.22 10.87 -20.12
C GLN A 82 0.66 10.43 -18.94
N VAL A 83 1.87 9.97 -19.23
CA VAL A 83 2.82 9.51 -18.22
C VAL A 83 3.76 10.65 -17.84
N THR A 84 3.80 11.02 -16.55
CA THR A 84 4.76 12.00 -16.00
C THR A 84 5.96 11.25 -15.46
N ARG A 85 7.10 11.32 -16.16
CA ARG A 85 8.33 10.69 -15.68
C ARG A 85 9.06 11.59 -14.70
N SER A 86 9.45 11.02 -13.57
CA SER A 86 10.37 11.65 -12.64
C SER A 86 11.49 10.68 -12.31
N THR A 87 12.73 11.18 -12.27
CA THR A 87 13.93 10.36 -12.05
C THR A 87 14.78 10.98 -10.95
N GLY A 88 15.29 10.15 -10.04
CA GLY A 88 16.07 10.61 -8.91
C GLY A 88 15.21 11.07 -7.73
N ASP A 89 15.71 12.04 -6.98
CA ASP A 89 15.00 12.58 -5.82
C ASP A 89 13.82 13.46 -6.26
N THR A 90 12.61 13.04 -5.90
CA THR A 90 11.38 13.78 -6.21
C THR A 90 11.11 14.89 -5.20
N PHE A 91 11.83 14.94 -4.09
CA PHE A 91 11.71 15.97 -3.05
C PHE A 91 12.46 17.25 -3.41
N ASN A 92 12.11 17.83 -4.56
CA ASN A 92 12.49 19.19 -4.95
C ASN A 92 11.32 19.95 -5.56
N ALA A 93 11.41 21.29 -5.54
CA ALA A 93 10.29 22.16 -5.89
C ALA A 93 9.74 21.92 -7.28
N GLY A 94 10.62 21.84 -8.27
CA GLY A 94 10.22 21.58 -9.65
C GLY A 94 9.58 20.21 -9.81
N ALA A 95 10.19 19.15 -9.27
CA ALA A 95 9.71 17.78 -9.45
C ALA A 95 8.37 17.54 -8.75
N THR A 96 8.22 17.93 -7.48
CA THR A 96 6.97 17.69 -6.75
C THR A 96 5.83 18.55 -7.31
N GLN A 97 6.08 19.81 -7.67
CA GLN A 97 5.08 20.64 -8.32
C GLN A 97 4.64 20.04 -9.66
N MET A 98 5.60 19.62 -10.50
CA MET A 98 5.31 18.95 -11.78
C MET A 98 4.47 17.68 -11.57
N ILE A 99 4.82 16.83 -10.59
CA ILE A 99 4.06 15.60 -10.27
C ILE A 99 2.64 15.94 -9.84
N TYR A 100 2.44 16.97 -9.03
CA TYR A 100 1.09 17.41 -8.66
C TYR A 100 0.30 17.92 -9.86
N GLU A 101 0.88 18.82 -10.65
CA GLU A 101 0.17 19.48 -11.76
C GLU A 101 -0.15 18.50 -12.90
N GLN A 102 0.79 17.64 -13.27
CA GLN A 102 0.65 16.76 -14.44
C GLN A 102 0.03 15.39 -14.10
N PHE A 103 0.11 14.95 -12.84
CA PHE A 103 -0.43 13.65 -12.41
C PHE A 103 -1.47 13.79 -11.29
N GLY A 104 -1.08 14.28 -10.11
CA GLY A 104 -1.92 14.21 -8.90
C GLY A 104 -3.26 14.95 -9.05
N SER A 105 -3.24 16.17 -9.59
CA SER A 105 -4.42 17.01 -9.79
C SER A 105 -5.40 16.44 -10.82
N THR A 106 -4.91 15.60 -11.75
CA THR A 106 -5.73 14.98 -12.80
C THR A 106 -6.67 13.91 -12.27
N TRP A 107 -6.36 13.35 -11.09
CA TRP A 107 -7.16 12.32 -10.40
C TRP A 107 -8.14 12.90 -9.37
N ARG A 108 -8.42 14.20 -9.43
CA ARG A 108 -9.33 14.86 -8.48
C ARG A 108 -10.76 14.31 -8.59
N VAL A 109 -11.33 13.95 -7.45
CA VAL A 109 -12.70 13.45 -7.33
C VAL A 109 -13.64 14.60 -6.97
N ASP A 110 -14.08 15.36 -7.98
CA ASP A 110 -14.98 16.52 -7.83
C ASP A 110 -16.28 16.41 -8.65
N GLY A 111 -16.48 15.27 -9.33
CA GLY A 111 -17.64 15.04 -10.19
C GLY A 111 -17.59 15.72 -11.56
N ARG A 112 -16.55 16.52 -11.88
CA ARG A 112 -16.43 17.20 -13.19
C ARG A 112 -15.95 16.26 -14.29
N ASN A 113 -15.21 15.22 -13.93
CA ASN A 113 -14.69 14.23 -14.86
C ASN A 113 -15.59 12.98 -14.84
N GLU A 114 -16.26 12.69 -15.97
CA GLU A 114 -17.16 11.53 -16.10
C GLU A 114 -16.45 10.18 -15.87
N ARG A 115 -15.15 10.09 -16.15
CA ARG A 115 -14.34 8.87 -15.94
C ARG A 115 -14.05 8.60 -14.46
N ILE A 116 -13.95 9.65 -13.65
CA ILE A 116 -13.68 9.54 -12.20
C ILE A 116 -15.00 9.48 -11.42
N GLY A 117 -15.97 10.31 -11.81
CA GLY A 117 -17.26 10.42 -11.14
C GLY A 117 -17.23 11.33 -9.90
N PRO A 118 -18.38 11.44 -9.21
CA PRO A 118 -18.52 12.23 -7.98
C PRO A 118 -17.91 11.51 -6.78
N VAL A 119 -17.81 12.23 -5.67
CA VAL A 119 -17.36 11.68 -4.38
C VAL A 119 -18.29 10.54 -3.95
N LEU A 120 -17.71 9.39 -3.61
CA LEU A 120 -18.46 8.20 -3.19
C LEU A 120 -19.17 8.38 -1.84
N PHE A 121 -18.54 9.12 -0.92
CA PHE A 121 -19.08 9.41 0.40
C PHE A 121 -19.48 10.89 0.46
N SER A 122 -20.77 11.15 0.69
CA SER A 122 -21.28 12.49 0.95
C SER A 122 -22.13 12.48 2.22
N GLU A 123 -22.05 13.56 2.98
CA GLU A 123 -22.86 13.74 4.18
C GLU A 123 -24.25 14.22 3.79
N GLN A 124 -25.27 13.43 4.11
CA GLN A 124 -26.68 13.85 4.01
C GLN A 124 -27.01 15.00 4.97
N PHE A 125 -26.35 15.04 6.14
CA PHE A 125 -26.51 16.07 7.16
C PHE A 125 -25.14 16.62 7.52
N LYS A 126 -24.93 17.91 7.26
CA LYS A 126 -23.71 18.62 7.64
C LYS A 126 -23.82 19.03 9.10
N SER A 127 -22.78 18.78 9.89
CA SER A 127 -22.68 19.33 11.25
C SER A 127 -22.72 20.86 11.22
N ILE A 128 -23.18 21.49 12.30
CA ILE A 128 -23.14 22.96 12.47
C ILE A 128 -21.70 23.47 12.32
N TYR A 129 -20.73 22.72 12.85
CA TYR A 129 -19.30 22.92 12.61
C TYR A 129 -18.85 21.95 11.52
N ASN A 130 -19.03 22.35 10.25
CA ASN A 130 -18.56 21.57 9.12
C ASN A 130 -17.14 22.03 8.72
N PRO A 131 -16.09 21.22 8.96
CA PRO A 131 -14.71 21.58 8.61
C PRO A 131 -14.52 21.83 7.12
N LEU A 132 -15.35 21.22 6.26
CA LEU A 132 -15.32 21.40 4.81
C LEU A 132 -15.69 22.83 4.38
N LEU A 133 -16.31 23.63 5.26
CA LEU A 133 -16.53 25.06 5.00
C LEU A 133 -15.24 25.88 5.06
N PHE A 134 -14.21 25.38 5.76
CA PHE A 134 -12.88 26.01 5.82
C PHE A 134 -11.94 25.46 4.74
N ALA A 135 -12.34 24.39 4.04
CA ALA A 135 -11.56 23.82 2.96
C ALA A 135 -11.76 24.63 1.66
N SER A 136 -10.66 24.97 0.99
CA SER A 136 -10.72 25.57 -0.34
C SER A 136 -11.10 24.51 -1.38
N ALA A 137 -12.13 24.79 -2.18
CA ALA A 137 -12.48 23.95 -3.33
C ALA A 137 -11.37 23.92 -4.40
N ASN A 138 -10.51 24.93 -4.43
CA ASN A 138 -9.36 25.04 -5.32
C ASN A 138 -8.07 24.92 -4.51
N TYR A 139 -7.94 23.85 -3.74
CA TYR A 139 -6.71 23.58 -2.99
C TYR A 139 -5.51 23.51 -3.94
N TYR A 140 -4.49 24.31 -3.65
CA TYR A 140 -3.19 24.26 -4.29
C TYR A 140 -2.16 24.11 -3.18
N PRO A 141 -1.48 22.96 -3.09
CA PRO A 141 -0.60 22.67 -1.98
C PRO A 141 0.58 23.64 -1.98
N MET A 142 1.06 23.91 -0.78
CA MET A 142 2.36 24.51 -0.64
C MET A 142 3.41 23.44 -0.86
N PHE A 143 4.27 23.63 -1.85
CA PHE A 143 5.25 22.61 -2.20
C PHE A 143 6.49 22.71 -1.31
N TRP A 144 7.05 23.93 -1.15
CA TRP A 144 8.32 24.16 -0.43
C TRP A 144 8.11 25.13 0.74
N PRO A 145 7.68 24.65 1.91
CA PRO A 145 7.36 25.51 3.03
C PRO A 145 8.60 26.15 3.69
N GLN A 146 9.80 25.60 3.47
CA GLN A 146 11.06 26.14 3.98
C GLN A 146 11.38 27.55 3.44
N TYR A 147 10.91 27.88 2.23
CA TYR A 147 11.11 29.19 1.60
C TYR A 147 10.01 30.20 1.91
N LEU A 148 9.02 29.83 2.71
CA LEU A 148 8.07 30.82 3.18
C LEU A 148 8.79 31.81 4.08
N ASP A 149 8.73 33.07 3.69
CA ASP A 149 9.17 34.19 4.52
C ASP A 149 8.14 34.43 5.64
N LEU A 150 8.06 33.48 6.58
CA LEU A 150 7.27 33.57 7.79
C LEU A 150 8.08 34.32 8.85
N ASN A 151 8.41 35.59 8.58
CA ASN A 151 8.88 36.51 9.61
C ASN A 151 7.79 36.80 10.67
N ALA A 152 6.54 36.38 10.42
CA ALA A 152 5.49 36.32 11.42
C ALA A 152 5.51 34.98 12.17
N SER A 153 5.97 35.00 13.43
CA SER A 153 5.63 34.04 14.48
C SER A 153 5.82 32.55 14.17
N ARG A 154 6.98 32.13 13.64
CA ARG A 154 7.36 30.71 13.70
C ARG A 154 7.50 30.32 15.17
N ILE A 155 6.72 29.34 15.63
CA ILE A 155 6.79 28.82 17.00
C ILE A 155 7.96 27.84 17.21
N PHE A 156 8.75 27.59 16.17
CA PHE A 156 9.85 26.62 16.09
C PHE A 156 11.04 27.19 15.29
N THR A 157 12.24 26.65 15.48
CA THR A 157 13.42 26.94 14.64
C THR A 157 13.65 25.83 13.61
N MET A 158 14.40 26.11 12.53
CA MET A 158 14.71 25.10 11.53
C MET A 158 15.63 24.00 12.08
N GLU A 159 16.52 24.33 13.01
CA GLU A 159 17.36 23.35 13.71
C GLU A 159 16.51 22.39 14.57
N GLU A 160 15.44 22.88 15.19
CA GLU A 160 14.50 22.05 15.94
C GLU A 160 13.75 21.08 15.01
N VAL A 161 13.33 21.56 13.84
CA VAL A 161 12.66 20.72 12.83
C VAL A 161 13.59 19.61 12.33
N ILE A 162 14.81 19.97 11.91
CA ILE A 162 15.79 19.00 11.37
C ILE A 162 16.16 17.95 12.43
N SER A 163 16.39 18.39 13.67
CA SER A 163 16.73 17.47 14.77
C SER A 163 15.56 16.55 15.16
N THR A 164 14.33 17.06 15.13
CA THR A 164 13.12 16.27 15.42
C THR A 164 12.84 15.25 14.31
N CYS A 165 12.98 15.67 13.06
CA CYS A 165 12.60 14.88 11.89
C CYS A 165 13.71 13.98 11.34
N GLN A 166 14.94 14.12 11.84
CA GLN A 166 16.09 13.28 11.46
C GLN A 166 16.36 13.32 9.93
N GLY A 167 16.07 14.45 9.29
CA GLY A 167 16.21 14.63 7.84
C GLY A 167 15.13 13.95 7.00
N ILE A 168 14.02 13.47 7.59
CA ILE A 168 12.89 12.89 6.85
C ILE A 168 11.99 13.99 6.28
N PRO A 169 11.93 14.14 4.94
CA PRO A 169 11.25 15.26 4.31
C PRO A 169 9.76 15.39 4.63
N GLN A 170 9.05 14.26 4.72
CA GLN A 170 7.61 14.23 5.03
C GLN A 170 7.34 14.75 6.45
N CYS A 171 8.21 14.44 7.40
CA CYS A 171 8.12 14.96 8.76
C CYS A 171 8.38 16.46 8.80
N GLU A 172 9.44 16.92 8.11
CA GLU A 172 9.78 18.34 8.06
C GLU A 172 8.66 19.17 7.45
N TYR A 173 8.07 18.67 6.35
CA TYR A 173 6.91 19.28 5.71
C TYR A 173 5.74 19.46 6.68
N ASP A 174 5.29 18.38 7.32
CA ASP A 174 4.14 18.42 8.22
C ASP A 174 4.39 19.29 9.45
N TYR A 175 5.61 19.25 10.01
CA TYR A 175 5.99 20.10 11.13
C TYR A 175 5.95 21.58 10.72
N ILE A 176 6.58 21.95 9.60
CA ILE A 176 6.62 23.36 9.16
C ILE A 176 5.21 23.87 8.81
N MET A 177 4.41 23.07 8.11
CA MET A 177 3.07 23.48 7.66
C MET A 177 2.06 23.61 8.81
N THR A 178 2.16 22.74 9.83
CA THR A 178 1.21 22.75 10.96
C THR A 178 1.71 23.56 12.15
N GLY A 179 3.02 23.82 12.22
CA GLY A 179 3.69 24.39 13.39
C GLY A 179 3.64 23.53 14.65
N ARG A 180 3.29 22.24 14.52
CA ARG A 180 3.10 21.31 15.64
C ARG A 180 4.10 20.18 15.58
N ARG A 181 4.93 20.08 16.63
CA ARG A 181 5.97 19.05 16.75
C ARG A 181 5.39 17.64 16.79
N GLU A 182 4.21 17.49 17.38
CA GLU A 182 3.53 16.20 17.60
C GLU A 182 3.08 15.59 16.27
N ILE A 183 2.67 16.43 15.32
CA ILE A 183 2.25 15.99 13.98
C ILE A 183 3.48 15.51 13.21
N GLY A 184 4.56 16.30 13.18
CA GLY A 184 5.82 15.90 12.55
C GLY A 184 6.35 14.55 13.09
N LEU A 185 6.41 14.39 14.42
CA LEU A 185 6.83 13.13 15.06
C LEU A 185 5.92 11.94 14.71
N THR A 186 4.62 12.19 14.53
CA THR A 186 3.67 11.16 14.09
C THR A 186 3.99 10.72 12.67
N THR A 187 4.19 11.66 11.76
CA THR A 187 4.58 11.38 10.36
C THR A 187 5.90 10.64 10.29
N LEU A 188 6.91 11.02 11.09
CA LEU A 188 8.18 10.30 11.19
C LEU A 188 7.99 8.82 11.58
N ARG A 189 7.20 8.55 12.64
CA ARG A 189 6.91 7.17 13.07
C ARG A 189 6.20 6.38 11.98
N LYS A 190 5.23 6.99 11.30
CA LYS A 190 4.47 6.37 10.20
C LYS A 190 5.36 6.06 9.00
N GLN A 191 6.22 6.99 8.60
CA GLN A 191 7.20 6.78 7.53
C GLN A 191 8.16 5.62 7.86
N ASN A 192 8.68 5.58 9.08
CA ASN A 192 9.57 4.49 9.51
C ASN A 192 8.87 3.13 9.49
N ASN A 193 7.62 3.07 9.97
CA ASN A 193 6.81 1.85 9.92
C ASN A 193 6.52 1.43 8.46
N PHE A 194 6.17 2.37 7.58
CA PHE A 194 5.98 2.11 6.17
C PHE A 194 7.24 1.53 5.53
N LEU A 195 8.41 2.14 5.74
CA LEU A 195 9.67 1.64 5.20
C LEU A 195 10.06 0.26 5.76
N ALA A 196 9.68 -0.04 7.00
CA ALA A 196 9.87 -1.37 7.58
C ALA A 196 8.96 -2.41 6.91
N ILE A 197 7.67 -2.08 6.71
CA ILE A 197 6.72 -2.92 5.98
C ILE A 197 7.21 -3.13 4.56
N GLN A 198 7.58 -2.07 3.85
CA GLN A 198 8.09 -2.13 2.49
C GLN A 198 9.32 -3.05 2.40
N ARG A 199 10.32 -2.89 3.28
CA ARG A 199 11.50 -3.76 3.33
C ARG A 199 11.15 -5.22 3.57
N SER A 200 10.19 -5.49 4.44
CA SER A 200 9.76 -6.86 4.74
C SER A 200 8.91 -7.48 3.63
N GLY A 201 8.06 -6.69 2.97
CA GLY A 201 7.10 -7.13 1.96
C GLY A 201 7.68 -7.19 0.54
N SER A 202 8.69 -6.37 0.23
CA SER A 202 9.41 -6.43 -1.05
C SER A 202 10.39 -7.61 -1.13
N LYS A 203 10.68 -8.25 0.02
CA LYS A 203 11.50 -9.44 0.05
C LYS A 203 10.71 -10.60 -0.55
N GLN A 204 11.00 -10.91 -1.82
CA GLN A 204 10.54 -12.15 -2.42
C GLN A 204 11.20 -13.32 -1.70
N LEU A 205 10.38 -14.15 -1.07
CA LEU A 205 10.82 -15.34 -0.38
C LEU A 205 10.39 -16.55 -1.20
N ILE A 206 11.33 -17.48 -1.39
CA ILE A 206 11.02 -18.76 -1.99
C ILE A 206 10.20 -19.56 -0.97
N SER A 207 9.04 -20.03 -1.41
CA SER A 207 8.15 -20.87 -0.62
C SER A 207 7.86 -22.17 -1.36
N CYS A 208 7.86 -23.27 -0.61
CA CYS A 208 7.41 -24.59 -1.08
C CYS A 208 5.90 -24.82 -0.87
N GLY A 209 5.20 -23.83 -0.35
CA GLY A 209 3.78 -23.91 -0.03
C GLY A 209 3.48 -24.87 1.14
N PRO A 210 2.20 -25.23 1.34
CA PRO A 210 1.83 -26.16 2.40
C PRO A 210 2.30 -27.58 2.09
N LEU A 211 3.03 -28.20 3.02
CA LEU A 211 3.29 -29.64 2.96
C LEU A 211 2.07 -30.43 3.43
N LEU A 212 1.48 -31.19 2.51
CA LEU A 212 0.36 -32.10 2.78
C LEU A 212 0.83 -33.31 3.61
N LYS A 213 -0.09 -33.85 4.42
CA LYS A 213 0.15 -35.01 5.28
C LYS A 213 -1.05 -35.95 5.23
N LYS A 214 -0.84 -37.23 5.56
CA LYS A 214 -1.94 -38.18 5.76
C LYS A 214 -2.63 -37.97 7.11
N GLU A 215 -3.83 -38.54 7.24
CA GLU A 215 -4.57 -38.54 8.50
C GLU A 215 -3.76 -39.26 9.60
N GLY A 216 -3.88 -38.80 10.85
CA GLY A 216 -3.14 -39.34 11.99
C GLY A 216 -1.68 -38.86 12.11
N VAL A 217 -1.08 -38.37 11.03
CA VAL A 217 0.27 -37.76 11.03
C VAL A 217 0.19 -36.35 11.62
N ILE A 218 1.20 -35.96 12.38
CA ILE A 218 1.42 -34.63 12.96
C ILE A 218 2.64 -34.04 12.25
N LYS A 219 2.58 -32.74 11.96
CA LYS A 219 3.59 -32.01 11.22
C LYS A 219 4.17 -30.90 12.11
N THR A 220 5.50 -30.83 12.24
CA THR A 220 6.19 -29.87 13.11
C THR A 220 7.32 -29.16 12.34
N PRO A 221 7.37 -27.81 12.32
CA PRO A 221 6.37 -26.89 12.88
C PRO A 221 5.07 -26.88 12.06
N PRO A 222 3.90 -26.64 12.67
CA PRO A 222 2.65 -26.48 11.94
C PRO A 222 2.61 -25.12 11.23
N SER A 223 2.57 -25.13 9.90
CA SER A 223 2.40 -23.92 9.09
C SER A 223 1.58 -24.20 7.83
N ALA A 224 0.91 -23.15 7.35
CA ALA A 224 0.25 -23.12 6.04
C ALA A 224 1.24 -22.78 4.90
N ASN A 225 2.43 -22.25 5.24
CA ASN A 225 3.45 -21.87 4.27
C ASN A 225 4.84 -22.12 4.84
N TYR A 226 5.74 -22.72 4.06
CA TYR A 226 7.12 -22.99 4.47
C TYR A 226 8.08 -22.34 3.49
N LEU A 227 9.10 -21.71 4.02
CA LEU A 227 10.10 -20.94 3.29
C LEU A 227 11.34 -21.78 3.02
N GLU A 228 12.19 -21.29 2.13
CA GLU A 228 13.48 -21.89 1.81
C GLU A 228 14.28 -22.26 3.07
N GLY A 229 14.74 -23.51 3.14
CA GLY A 229 15.50 -24.06 4.27
C GLY A 229 14.63 -24.56 5.43
N ASP A 230 13.32 -24.31 5.43
CA ASP A 230 12.43 -24.86 6.45
C ASP A 230 12.46 -26.39 6.44
N LYS A 231 12.59 -26.95 7.63
CA LYS A 231 12.54 -28.38 7.87
C LYS A 231 11.26 -28.75 8.58
N VAL A 232 10.58 -29.72 8.00
CA VAL A 232 9.33 -30.26 8.53
C VAL A 232 9.56 -31.70 8.95
N THR A 233 9.28 -31.97 10.22
CA THR A 233 9.30 -33.31 10.77
C THR A 233 7.88 -33.84 10.94
N PHE A 234 7.70 -35.11 10.57
CA PHE A 234 6.48 -35.86 10.77
C PHE A 234 6.58 -36.70 12.03
N SER A 235 5.48 -36.78 12.75
CA SER A 235 5.31 -37.65 13.91
C SER A 235 3.91 -38.23 13.90
N CYS A 236 3.66 -39.24 14.73
CA CYS A 236 2.33 -39.83 14.88
C CYS A 236 1.72 -39.46 16.23
N LYS A 237 0.38 -39.51 16.31
CA LYS A 237 -0.30 -39.47 17.61
C LYS A 237 0.23 -40.60 18.52
N PRO A 238 0.17 -40.43 19.85
CA PRO A 238 0.57 -41.48 20.78
C PRO A 238 -0.12 -42.81 20.45
N LYS A 239 0.61 -43.93 20.65
CA LYS A 239 0.20 -45.32 20.33
C LYS A 239 0.25 -45.73 18.85
N TYR A 240 0.75 -44.87 17.97
CA TYR A 240 1.00 -45.20 16.57
C TYR A 240 2.48 -45.06 16.23
N TYR A 241 2.96 -45.85 15.26
CA TYR A 241 4.32 -45.81 14.76
C TYR A 241 4.37 -45.12 13.41
N ILE A 242 5.39 -44.29 13.21
CA ILE A 242 5.61 -43.59 11.95
C ILE A 242 6.35 -44.48 10.96
N HIS A 243 5.93 -44.42 9.70
CA HIS A 243 6.58 -45.06 8.58
C HIS A 243 6.74 -44.06 7.44
N GLY A 244 7.71 -44.30 6.55
CA GLY A 244 8.08 -43.39 5.47
C GLY A 244 9.17 -42.39 5.89
N ASP A 245 9.33 -41.32 5.09
CA ASP A 245 10.34 -40.30 5.38
C ASP A 245 9.81 -39.30 6.41
N ILE A 246 10.52 -39.21 7.54
CA ILE A 246 10.10 -38.42 8.70
C ILE A 246 10.50 -36.95 8.62
N GLU A 247 11.41 -36.57 7.71
CA GLU A 247 11.85 -35.19 7.51
C GLU A 247 11.70 -34.79 6.04
N ARG A 248 11.21 -33.57 5.81
CA ARG A 248 11.14 -32.94 4.50
C ARG A 248 11.70 -31.53 4.61
N THR A 249 12.56 -31.16 3.67
CA THR A 249 13.16 -29.82 3.64
C THR A 249 12.63 -29.07 2.43
N CYS A 250 12.28 -27.80 2.61
CA CYS A 250 11.95 -26.91 1.51
C CYS A 250 13.24 -26.42 0.84
N HIS A 251 13.38 -26.70 -0.46
CA HIS A 251 14.53 -26.26 -1.24
C HIS A 251 14.12 -25.84 -2.66
N ASN A 252 14.52 -24.64 -3.06
CA ASN A 252 14.18 -24.00 -4.33
C ASN A 252 12.68 -24.08 -4.69
N GLY A 253 11.80 -23.86 -3.70
CA GLY A 253 10.35 -23.84 -3.90
C GLY A 253 9.72 -25.22 -4.09
N THR A 254 10.50 -26.28 -3.88
CA THR A 254 10.03 -27.67 -3.91
C THR A 254 10.41 -28.41 -2.64
N TRP A 255 9.57 -29.35 -2.22
CA TRP A 255 9.89 -30.24 -1.11
C TRP A 255 10.91 -31.28 -1.53
N SER A 256 11.90 -31.56 -0.67
CA SER A 256 12.85 -32.65 -0.84
C SER A 256 12.14 -33.96 -1.19
N PRO A 257 12.68 -34.82 -2.07
CA PRO A 257 12.05 -36.08 -2.44
C PRO A 257 11.94 -37.03 -1.23
N GLY A 258 11.10 -38.07 -1.37
CA GLY A 258 10.83 -39.02 -0.29
C GLY A 258 9.40 -39.55 -0.27
N TRP A 259 9.22 -40.67 0.41
CA TRP A 259 7.98 -41.37 0.65
C TRP A 259 7.09 -40.61 1.63
N TRP A 260 5.78 -40.66 1.41
CA TRP A 260 4.82 -40.06 2.34
C TRP A 260 4.98 -40.66 3.74
N ALA A 261 4.88 -39.84 4.78
CA ALA A 261 4.76 -40.34 6.13
C ALA A 261 3.34 -40.86 6.39
N TRP A 262 3.20 -41.98 7.10
CA TRP A 262 1.92 -42.48 7.61
C TRP A 262 2.07 -43.10 8.99
N CYS A 263 0.95 -43.21 9.69
CA CYS A 263 0.87 -43.78 11.03
C CYS A 263 0.12 -45.11 10.98
N ARG A 264 0.67 -46.13 11.64
CA ARG A 264 0.02 -47.44 11.83
C ARG A 264 0.16 -47.91 13.28
#